data_AF-A0A0F8Z5P6-F1
#
_entry.id   AF-A0A0F8Z5P6-F1
#
_cell.length_a   1.000
_cell.length_b   1.000
_cell.length_c   1.000
_cell.angle_alpha   90.00
_cell.angle_beta   90.00
_cell.angle_gamma   90.00
#
_symmetry.space_group_name_H-M   'P 1'
#
loop_
_entity.id
_entity.type
_entity.pdbx_description
1 polymer ?
#
loop_
_entity_poly.entity_id
_entity_poly.type
_entity_poly.pdbx_seq_one_letter_code
_entity_poly.pdbx_strand_id
1 'polypeptide(L)'
;MKVYVVTSGSYSDYRIEEIFERKENAEALATVLSDGNEVEEWEINKRKVVPLWSIWMKRNGDLDDEYGTPYADTGDKESIYCYDDDSIRFAVLADSLERAIKVASERRAIILSRNFWGENEKIKELFLVESDIGL
;
A
#
# COMPACT_ATOMS: atom_id res chain seq x y z
N MET A 1 -10.68 -16.99 6.85
CA MET A 1 -12.14 -17.10 6.61
C MET A 1 -12.35 -16.76 5.15
N LYS A 2 -13.22 -17.47 4.43
CA LYS A 2 -13.46 -17.22 3.00
C LYS A 2 -14.86 -16.66 2.80
N VAL A 3 -15.03 -15.85 1.76
CA VAL A 3 -16.32 -15.46 1.22
C VAL A 3 -16.35 -15.71 -0.28
N TYR A 4 -17.56 -15.81 -0.78
CA TYR A 4 -17.87 -16.07 -2.17
C TYR A 4 -18.61 -14.85 -2.71
N VAL A 5 -17.97 -14.13 -3.62
CA VAL A 5 -18.48 -12.89 -4.20
C VAL A 5 -19.12 -13.26 -5.53
N VAL A 6 -20.40 -12.93 -5.68
CA VAL A 6 -21.11 -13.08 -6.96
C VAL A 6 -21.05 -11.75 -7.69
N THR A 7 -20.54 -11.78 -8.91
CA THR A 7 -20.40 -10.59 -9.76
C THR A 7 -21.25 -10.72 -11.01
N SER A 8 -21.59 -9.58 -11.62
CA SER A 8 -22.26 -9.52 -12.92
C SER A 8 -21.67 -8.42 -13.80
N GLY A 9 -21.98 -8.48 -15.09
CA GLY A 9 -21.49 -7.53 -16.08
C GLY A 9 -20.02 -7.74 -16.45
N SER A 10 -19.48 -6.81 -17.20
CA SER A 10 -18.10 -6.82 -17.67
C SER A 10 -17.57 -5.38 -17.72
N TYR A 11 -16.30 -5.16 -17.41
CA TYR A 11 -15.53 -3.92 -17.57
C TYR A 11 -16.26 -2.57 -17.33
N SER A 12 -17.20 -2.16 -18.20
CA SER A 12 -18.06 -0.97 -18.10
C SER A 12 -19.30 -1.09 -17.21
N ASP A 13 -19.83 -2.29 -16.96
CA ASP A 13 -21.06 -2.50 -16.17
C ASP A 13 -20.88 -3.52 -15.03
N TYR A 14 -19.63 -3.76 -14.62
CA TYR A 14 -19.29 -4.64 -13.51
C TYR A 14 -20.00 -4.26 -12.21
N ARG A 15 -20.61 -5.25 -11.55
CA ARG A 15 -21.29 -5.10 -10.26
C ARG A 15 -20.95 -6.26 -9.34
N ILE A 16 -20.84 -5.95 -8.05
CA ILE A 16 -20.93 -6.95 -6.99
C ILE A 16 -22.41 -7.11 -6.68
N GLU A 17 -22.95 -8.30 -6.94
CA GLU A 17 -24.35 -8.61 -6.71
C GLU A 17 -24.60 -8.95 -5.24
N GLU A 18 -23.78 -9.85 -4.69
CA GLU A 18 -23.92 -10.28 -3.30
C GLU A 18 -22.63 -10.99 -2.79
N ILE A 19 -22.46 -11.04 -1.47
CA ILE A 19 -21.35 -11.73 -0.79
C ILE A 19 -21.89 -12.79 0.16
N PHE A 20 -21.46 -14.05 -0.02
CA PHE A 20 -21.87 -15.17 0.82
C PHE A 20 -20.72 -15.76 1.63
N GLU A 21 -21.02 -16.22 2.85
CA GLU A 21 -20.09 -17.04 3.65
C GLU A 21 -20.00 -18.49 3.15
N ARG A 22 -21.01 -18.98 2.44
CA ARG A 22 -21.14 -20.35 1.95
C ARG A 22 -21.19 -20.40 0.43
N LYS A 23 -20.41 -21.30 -0.17
CA LYS A 23 -20.26 -21.42 -1.62
C LYS A 23 -21.57 -21.77 -2.31
N GLU A 24 -22.34 -22.66 -1.69
CA GLU A 24 -23.56 -23.23 -2.28
C GLU A 24 -24.62 -22.14 -2.52
N ASN A 25 -24.68 -21.12 -1.66
CA ASN A 25 -25.61 -20.01 -1.82
C ASN A 25 -25.17 -19.07 -2.96
N ALA A 26 -23.87 -18.83 -3.09
CA ALA A 26 -23.31 -18.02 -4.17
C ALA A 26 -23.53 -18.70 -5.53
N GLU A 27 -23.28 -20.00 -5.62
CA GLU A 27 -23.53 -20.80 -6.83
C GLU A 27 -25.02 -20.84 -7.21
N ALA A 28 -25.90 -20.93 -6.21
CA ALA A 28 -27.35 -20.87 -6.43
C ALA A 28 -27.79 -19.52 -7.03
N LEU A 29 -27.26 -18.40 -6.52
CA LEU A 29 -27.54 -17.08 -7.06
C LEU A 29 -26.97 -16.90 -8.47
N ALA A 30 -25.71 -17.29 -8.69
CA ALA A 30 -25.04 -17.18 -9.99
C ALA A 30 -25.81 -17.93 -11.10
N THR A 31 -26.41 -19.08 -10.76
CA THR A 31 -27.25 -19.86 -11.68
C THR A 31 -28.52 -19.11 -12.11
N VAL A 32 -29.08 -18.28 -11.23
CA VAL A 32 -30.30 -17.49 -11.50
C VAL A 32 -30.02 -16.26 -12.35
N LEU A 33 -28.84 -15.65 -12.20
CA LEU A 33 -28.55 -14.34 -12.79
C LEU A 33 -28.25 -14.37 -14.31
N SER A 34 -27.85 -15.52 -14.89
CA SER A 34 -27.57 -15.76 -16.33
C SER A 34 -26.49 -14.87 -17.02
N ASP A 35 -25.72 -15.49 -17.92
CA ASP A 35 -24.59 -15.01 -18.75
C ASP A 35 -23.66 -13.89 -18.21
N GLY A 36 -22.42 -14.28 -17.86
CA GLY A 36 -21.31 -13.38 -17.51
C GLY A 36 -20.95 -13.33 -16.03
N ASN A 37 -21.64 -14.12 -15.19
CA ASN A 37 -21.47 -14.07 -13.74
C ASN A 37 -20.44 -15.08 -13.27
N GLU A 38 -19.49 -14.62 -12.46
CA GLU A 38 -18.48 -15.48 -11.83
C GLU A 38 -18.69 -15.49 -10.32
N VAL A 39 -18.48 -16.66 -9.71
CA VAL A 39 -18.35 -16.78 -8.25
C VAL A 39 -16.86 -16.74 -7.95
N GLU A 40 -16.40 -15.64 -7.38
CA GLU A 40 -15.01 -15.49 -6.97
C GLU A 40 -14.85 -15.90 -5.51
N GLU A 41 -13.83 -16.69 -5.21
CA GLU A 41 -13.48 -17.08 -3.84
C GLU A 41 -12.42 -16.14 -3.27
N TRP A 42 -12.76 -15.43 -2.20
CA TRP A 42 -11.90 -14.44 -1.56
C TRP A 42 -11.58 -14.82 -0.12
N GLU A 43 -10.31 -14.75 0.25
CA GLU A 43 -9.88 -14.91 1.63
C GLU A 43 -9.96 -13.56 2.37
N ILE A 44 -10.79 -13.49 3.41
CA ILE A 44 -10.95 -12.28 4.24
C ILE A 44 -9.80 -12.18 5.22
N ASN A 45 -9.37 -10.93 5.47
CA ASN A 45 -8.29 -10.58 6.39
C ASN A 45 -6.93 -11.19 6.00
N LYS A 46 -6.77 -11.59 4.74
CA LYS A 46 -5.49 -12.07 4.21
C LYS A 46 -4.39 -11.03 4.37
N ARG A 47 -4.74 -9.75 4.16
CA ARG A 47 -3.83 -8.62 4.35
C ARG A 47 -4.14 -7.92 5.67
N LYS A 48 -3.09 -7.55 6.40
CA LYS A 48 -3.20 -6.64 7.53
C LYS A 48 -3.23 -5.22 6.98
N VAL A 49 -4.22 -4.44 7.40
CA VAL A 49 -4.18 -2.99 7.17
C VAL A 49 -3.19 -2.42 8.17
N VAL A 50 -2.07 -1.92 7.67
CA VAL A 50 -1.07 -1.22 8.46
C VAL A 50 -1.10 0.25 8.03
N PRO A 51 -1.10 1.23 8.96
CA PRO A 51 -1.05 2.62 8.58
C PRO A 51 0.22 2.93 7.78
N LEU A 52 0.07 3.54 6.61
CA LEU A 52 1.18 4.09 5.85
C LEU A 52 1.31 5.57 6.19
N TRP A 53 2.42 5.95 6.80
CA TRP A 53 2.71 7.33 7.18
C TRP A 53 3.53 8.01 6.10
N SER A 54 3.11 9.23 5.76
CA SER A 54 3.87 10.13 4.90
C SER A 54 4.67 11.10 5.75
N ILE A 55 5.98 10.89 5.86
CA ILE A 55 6.89 11.73 6.64
C ILE A 55 7.71 12.59 5.69
N TRP A 56 7.45 13.89 5.69
CA TRP A 56 8.27 14.88 5.01
C TRP A 56 9.36 15.37 5.95
N MET A 57 10.62 15.19 5.56
CA MET A 57 11.76 15.52 6.41
C MET A 57 12.82 16.26 5.62
N LYS A 58 13.28 17.37 6.19
CA LYS A 58 14.32 18.24 5.63
C LYS A 58 15.71 17.69 5.91
N ARG A 59 16.70 18.23 5.19
CA ARG A 59 18.10 17.81 5.33
C ARG A 59 18.63 17.91 6.77
N ASN A 60 18.19 18.91 7.53
CA ASN A 60 18.59 19.12 8.93
C ASN A 60 17.86 18.20 9.92
N GLY A 61 16.80 17.50 9.50
CA GLY A 61 16.00 16.60 10.34
C GLY A 61 14.68 17.20 10.80
N ASP A 62 14.42 18.47 10.49
CA ASP A 62 13.13 19.10 10.76
C ASP A 62 12.05 18.46 9.89
N LEU A 63 10.85 18.36 10.45
CA LEU A 63 9.67 17.89 9.73
C LEU A 63 9.03 19.08 9.00
N ASP A 64 8.45 18.84 7.83
CA ASP A 64 7.59 19.83 7.18
C ASP A 64 6.27 19.99 7.95
N ASP A 65 5.53 21.08 7.76
CA ASP A 65 4.26 21.33 8.47
C ASP A 65 3.16 20.32 8.06
N GLU A 66 3.25 19.75 6.86
CA GLU A 66 2.31 18.76 6.30
C GLU A 66 2.75 17.29 6.53
N TYR A 67 3.30 16.98 7.72
CA TYR A 67 3.73 15.63 8.07
C TYR A 67 2.67 14.81 8.81
N GLY A 68 2.74 13.48 8.67
CA GLY A 68 2.17 12.59 9.67
C GLY A 68 0.67 12.34 9.57
N THR A 69 0.03 12.56 8.42
CA THR A 69 -1.30 12.00 8.18
C THR A 69 -1.16 10.57 7.64
N PRO A 70 -1.69 9.54 8.33
CA PRO A 70 -1.64 8.18 7.83
C PRO A 70 -2.70 7.96 6.76
N TYR A 71 -2.37 7.12 5.77
CA TYR A 71 -3.33 6.59 4.81
C TYR A 71 -3.50 5.08 5.05
N ALA A 72 -4.70 4.57 4.79
CA ALA A 72 -4.93 3.13 4.80
C ALA A 72 -4.27 2.54 3.54
N ASP A 73 -3.23 1.74 3.74
CA ASP A 73 -2.62 0.97 2.67
C ASP A 73 -2.86 -0.52 2.90
N THR A 74 -3.14 -1.22 1.80
CA THR A 74 -3.22 -2.69 1.75
C THR A 74 -1.96 -3.30 1.12
N GLY A 75 -0.99 -2.45 0.80
CA GLY A 75 0.29 -2.79 0.20
C GLY A 75 1.36 -3.11 1.23
N ASP A 76 2.25 -4.01 0.83
CA ASP A 76 3.39 -4.46 1.64
C ASP A 76 4.65 -3.60 1.42
N LYS A 77 4.53 -2.42 0.78
CA LYS A 77 5.67 -1.70 0.23
C LYS A 77 5.86 -0.34 0.88
N GLU A 78 6.94 -0.23 1.64
CA GLU A 78 7.51 1.07 2.00
C GLU A 78 8.22 1.69 0.78
N SER A 79 8.28 3.02 0.73
CA SER A 79 8.92 3.71 -0.37
C SER A 79 9.50 5.04 0.06
N ILE A 80 10.40 5.57 -0.77
CA ILE A 80 11.03 6.87 -0.56
C ILE A 80 10.84 7.67 -1.84
N TYR A 81 10.30 8.87 -1.68
CA TYR A 81 10.11 9.82 -2.76
C TYR A 81 10.90 11.07 -2.44
N CYS A 82 11.69 11.52 -3.40
CA CYS A 82 12.38 12.78 -3.29
C CYS A 82 11.59 13.82 -4.08
N TYR A 83 11.25 14.91 -3.42
CA TYR A 83 10.59 16.06 -4.01
C TYR A 83 11.46 17.24 -3.62
N ASP A 84 11.87 18.05 -4.60
CA ASP A 84 12.83 19.15 -4.40
C ASP A 84 14.21 18.74 -3.83
N ASP A 85 15.12 19.72 -3.74
CA ASP A 85 16.48 19.52 -3.21
C ASP A 85 16.53 19.63 -1.67
N ASP A 86 15.45 20.07 -1.02
CA ASP A 86 15.42 20.49 0.38
C ASP A 86 14.71 19.49 1.31
N SER A 87 13.84 18.63 0.78
CA SER A 87 13.03 17.68 1.52
C SER A 87 12.98 16.28 0.89
N ILE A 88 12.76 15.26 1.72
CA ILE A 88 12.50 13.90 1.28
C ILE A 88 11.22 13.41 1.95
N ARG A 89 10.35 12.78 1.17
CA ARG A 89 9.14 12.11 1.64
C ARG A 89 9.42 10.62 1.84
N PHE A 90 9.30 10.16 3.07
CA PHE A 90 9.35 8.76 3.43
C PHE A 90 7.93 8.21 3.58
N ALA A 91 7.59 7.18 2.82
CA ALA A 91 6.40 6.37 3.04
C ALA A 91 6.78 5.17 3.92
N VAL A 92 6.27 5.16 5.15
CA VAL A 92 6.69 4.23 6.20
C VAL A 92 5.49 3.48 6.74
N LEU A 93 5.57 2.15 6.75
CA LEU A 93 4.56 1.31 7.38
C LEU A 93 4.83 1.26 8.89
N ALA A 94 3.92 1.82 9.69
CA ALA A 94 4.06 1.83 11.15
C ALA A 94 2.71 1.89 11.85
N ASP A 95 2.66 1.33 13.05
CA ASP A 95 1.48 1.41 13.94
C ASP A 95 1.27 2.80 14.56
N SER A 96 2.28 3.67 14.47
CA SER A 96 2.32 4.96 15.15
C SER A 96 3.20 5.98 14.42
N LEU A 97 2.84 7.26 14.58
CA LEU A 97 3.60 8.39 14.01
C LEU A 97 5.04 8.41 14.54
N GLU A 98 5.23 8.19 15.83
CA GLU A 98 6.55 8.19 16.47
C GLU A 98 7.47 7.14 15.83
N ARG A 99 6.96 5.92 15.63
CA ARG A 99 7.70 4.86 14.96
C ARG A 99 8.03 5.24 13.52
N ALA A 100 7.09 5.84 12.80
CA ALA A 100 7.31 6.29 11.43
C ALA A 100 8.42 7.36 11.34
N ILE A 101 8.40 8.36 12.22
CA ILE A 101 9.43 9.42 12.31
C ILE A 101 10.80 8.82 12.61
N LYS A 102 10.86 7.82 13.51
CA LYS A 102 12.12 7.14 13.84
C LYS A 102 12.72 6.45 12.62
N VAL A 103 11.93 5.68 11.89
CA VAL A 103 12.39 4.99 10.66
C VAL A 103 12.81 6.00 9.59
N ALA A 104 12.05 7.07 9.38
CA ALA A 104 12.41 8.15 8.46
C ALA A 104 13.75 8.82 8.85
N SER A 105 13.96 9.07 10.15
CA SER A 105 15.20 9.65 10.68
C SER A 105 16.40 8.74 10.47
N GLU A 106 16.24 7.42 10.65
CA GLU A 106 17.29 6.43 10.39
C GLU A 106 17.65 6.39 8.90
N ARG A 107 16.65 6.37 8.01
CA ARG A 107 16.87 6.42 6.55
C ARG A 107 17.58 7.71 6.13
N ARG A 108 17.17 8.86 6.68
CA ARG A 108 17.85 10.14 6.47
C ARG A 108 19.33 10.05 6.86
N ALA A 109 19.65 9.49 8.03
CA ALA A 109 21.04 9.37 8.47
C ALA A 109 21.89 8.55 7.49
N ILE A 110 21.34 7.45 6.94
CA ILE A 110 22.00 6.64 5.91
C ILE A 110 22.23 7.47 4.63
N ILE A 111 21.21 8.15 4.11
CA ILE A 111 21.30 9.01 2.92
C ILE A 111 22.40 10.07 3.09
N LEU A 112 22.43 10.74 4.25
CA LEU A 112 23.42 11.75 4.56
C LEU A 112 24.84 11.18 4.66
N SER A 113 25.01 10.02 5.30
CA SER A 113 26.33 9.36 5.41
C SER A 113 26.95 9.01 4.05
N ARG A 114 26.12 8.85 3.02
CA ARG A 114 26.54 8.51 1.65
C ARG A 114 26.61 9.72 0.72
N ASN A 115 26.28 10.92 1.21
CA ASN A 115 26.11 12.12 0.39
C ASN A 115 25.11 11.94 -0.76
N PHE A 116 24.03 11.19 -0.53
CA PHE A 116 23.00 10.91 -1.54
C PHE A 116 21.82 11.88 -1.47
N TRP A 117 21.88 12.93 -0.64
CA TRP A 117 20.79 13.90 -0.56
C TRP A 117 20.58 14.60 -1.92
N GLY A 118 19.35 14.59 -2.44
CA GLY A 118 19.00 15.08 -3.78
C GLY A 118 19.33 14.11 -4.93
N GLU A 119 19.98 12.97 -4.64
CA GLU A 119 20.40 12.00 -5.65
C GLU A 119 19.35 10.88 -5.80
N ASN A 120 18.22 11.21 -6.41
CA ASN A 120 17.02 10.34 -6.46
C ASN A 120 17.31 8.91 -6.91
N GLU A 121 18.12 8.73 -7.96
CA GLU A 121 18.45 7.40 -8.48
C GLU A 121 19.31 6.61 -7.50
N LYS A 122 20.29 7.24 -6.85
CA LYS A 122 21.12 6.58 -5.82
C LYS A 122 20.32 6.24 -4.57
N ILE A 123 19.35 7.07 -4.20
CA ILE A 123 18.43 6.79 -3.08
C ILE A 123 17.51 5.63 -3.44
N LYS A 124 16.97 5.59 -4.67
CA LYS A 124 16.17 4.46 -5.16
C LYS A 124 16.97 3.16 -5.10
N GLU A 125 18.18 3.13 -5.66
CA GLU A 125 19.06 1.95 -5.62
C GLU A 125 19.39 1.51 -4.18
N LEU A 126 19.50 2.47 -3.25
CA LEU A 126 19.83 2.19 -1.86
C LEU A 126 18.70 1.49 -1.08
N PHE A 127 17.44 1.74 -1.44
CA PHE A 127 16.28 1.28 -0.67
C PHE A 127 15.28 0.42 -1.46
N LEU A 128 15.37 0.39 -2.79
CA LEU A 128 14.63 -0.52 -3.66
C LEU A 128 15.55 -1.69 -4.02
N VAL A 129 15.61 -2.69 -3.15
CA VAL A 129 16.11 -4.02 -3.54
C VAL A 129 14.96 -4.73 -4.25
N GLU A 130 15.18 -5.10 -5.51
CA GLU A 130 14.28 -5.79 -6.45
C GLU A 130 13.01 -6.39 -5.84
N SER A 131 11.88 -5.72 -6.07
CA SER A 131 10.55 -6.33 -5.87
C SER A 131 10.08 -7.06 -7.13
N ASP A 132 10.97 -7.77 -7.81
CA ASP A 132 10.68 -8.56 -9.02
C ASP A 132 11.09 -10.02 -8.80
N ILE A 133 10.34 -10.73 -7.96
CA ILE A 133 10.02 -12.15 -8.22
C ILE A 133 8.62 -12.43 -7.69
N GLY A 134 7.66 -12.59 -8.60
CA GLY A 134 6.43 -13.32 -8.33
C GLY A 134 5.14 -12.58 -8.65
N LEU A 135 4.81 -12.51 -9.94
CA LEU A 135 3.49 -12.87 -10.45
C LEU A 135 3.67 -13.59 -11.79
#